data_AF-A0A966DP79-F1
#
_entry.id   AF-A0A966DP79-F1
#
_cell.length_a   1.000
_cell.length_b   1.000
_cell.length_c   1.000
_cell.angle_alpha   90.00
_cell.angle_beta   90.00
_cell.angle_gamma   90.00
#
_symmetry.space_group_name_H-M   'P 1'
#
loop_
_entity.id
_entity.type
_entity.pdbx_description
1 polymer ?
#
loop_
_entity_poly.entity_id
_entity_poly.type
_entity_poly.pdbx_seq_one_letter_code
_entity_poly.pdbx_strand_id
1 'polypeptide(L)'
;KPQTDDMREAPALVIIQHLLDAGAEVAAYDPVAMEETKRRIGDAITFCNSMYEAVNEADALFLVTEWKEFRIPDFEKMRALMRHPVIFDGRNIYEPQEMMKNGFDYFGIGIQPHIQS
;
A
#
# COMPACT_ATOMS: atom_id res chain seq x y z
N LYS A 1 -13.19 -0.90 -3.07
CA LYS A 1 -13.37 -2.29 -2.60
C LYS A 1 -12.90 -3.21 -3.72
N PRO A 2 -12.42 -4.44 -3.44
CA PRO A 2 -12.06 -5.36 -4.52
C PRO A 2 -13.27 -5.58 -5.46
N GLN A 3 -12.99 -5.81 -6.75
CA GLN A 3 -13.97 -6.10 -7.81
C GLN A 3 -14.82 -4.91 -8.29
N THR A 4 -14.42 -3.67 -8.01
CA THR A 4 -15.08 -2.48 -8.58
C THR A 4 -14.10 -1.35 -8.81
N ASP A 5 -14.35 -0.59 -9.87
CA ASP A 5 -13.72 0.70 -10.19
C ASP A 5 -14.41 1.88 -9.48
N ASP A 6 -15.39 1.63 -8.60
CA ASP A 6 -16.10 2.68 -7.87
C ASP A 6 -15.19 3.36 -6.85
N MET A 7 -14.76 4.57 -7.22
CA MET A 7 -13.85 5.43 -6.45
C MET A 7 -14.57 6.60 -5.75
N ARG A 8 -15.91 6.63 -5.74
CA ARG A 8 -16.69 7.81 -5.28
C ARG A 8 -16.45 8.18 -3.81
N GLU A 9 -16.16 7.20 -2.97
CA GLU A 9 -15.80 7.38 -1.54
C GLU A 9 -14.58 6.52 -1.17
N ALA A 10 -13.65 6.30 -2.11
CA ALA A 10 -12.53 5.41 -1.88
C ALA A 10 -11.60 5.96 -0.78
N PRO A 11 -11.37 5.21 0.32
CA PRO A 11 -10.42 5.61 1.36
C PRO A 11 -9.01 5.88 0.81
N ALA A 12 -8.66 5.25 -0.31
CA ALA A 12 -7.38 5.44 -0.99
C ALA A 12 -7.16 6.89 -1.44
N LEU A 13 -8.16 7.57 -2.02
CA LEU A 13 -8.00 8.95 -2.48
C LEU A 13 -7.79 9.92 -1.30
N VAL A 14 -8.48 9.68 -0.19
CA VAL A 14 -8.33 10.47 1.03
C VAL A 14 -6.93 10.29 1.61
N ILE A 15 -6.44 9.05 1.70
CA ILE A 15 -5.08 8.75 2.17
C ILE A 15 -4.03 9.38 1.26
N ILE A 16 -4.17 9.23 -0.06
CA ILE A 16 -3.28 9.86 -1.05
C ILE A 16 -3.22 11.36 -0.84
N GLN A 17 -4.37 12.03 -0.71
CA GLN A 17 -4.41 13.48 -0.51
C GLN A 17 -3.69 13.90 0.77
N HIS A 18 -3.93 13.19 1.90
CA HIS A 18 -3.25 13.50 3.15
C HIS A 18 -1.72 13.30 3.09
N LEU A 19 -1.26 12.28 2.38
CA LEU A 19 0.17 12.04 2.17
C LEU A 19 0.80 13.15 1.32
N LEU A 20 0.15 13.54 0.24
CA LEU A 20 0.59 14.64 -0.63
C LEU A 20 0.61 15.98 0.14
N ASP A 21 -0.42 16.27 0.93
CA ASP A 21 -0.49 17.48 1.76
C ASP A 21 0.61 17.52 2.82
N ALA A 22 1.08 16.34 3.28
CA ALA A 22 2.22 16.20 4.17
C ALA A 22 3.58 16.28 3.46
N GLY A 23 3.60 16.43 2.14
CA GLY A 23 4.82 16.54 1.33
C GLY A 23 5.45 15.20 0.93
N ALA A 24 4.72 14.09 1.05
CA ALA A 24 5.21 12.79 0.61
C ALA A 24 5.11 12.63 -0.92
N GLU A 25 6.01 11.83 -1.48
CA GLU A 25 5.87 11.27 -2.82
C GLU A 25 5.03 9.99 -2.73
N VAL A 26 4.05 9.85 -3.62
CA VAL A 26 3.14 8.69 -3.62
C VAL A 26 3.27 7.93 -4.92
N ALA A 27 3.50 6.63 -4.80
CA ALA A 27 3.38 5.66 -5.88
C ALA A 27 2.23 4.71 -5.57
N ALA A 28 1.37 4.43 -6.55
CA ALA A 28 0.21 3.57 -6.34
C ALA A 28 0.09 2.51 -7.43
N TYR A 29 -0.48 1.38 -7.04
CA TYR A 29 -0.90 0.32 -7.95
C TYR A 29 -2.26 -0.22 -7.50
N ASP A 30 -3.16 -0.38 -8.47
CA ASP A 30 -4.41 -1.12 -8.34
C ASP A 30 -4.61 -1.93 -9.63
N PRO A 31 -4.99 -3.21 -9.57
CA PRO A 31 -5.16 -4.02 -10.78
C PRO A 31 -6.30 -3.55 -11.70
N VAL A 32 -7.21 -2.70 -11.22
CA VAL A 32 -8.44 -2.32 -11.95
C VAL A 32 -8.63 -0.80 -12.03
N ALA A 33 -8.31 -0.06 -10.97
CA ALA A 33 -8.75 1.32 -10.80
C ALA A 33 -7.73 2.40 -11.23
N MET A 34 -6.61 2.04 -11.88
CA MET A 34 -5.53 3.01 -12.18
C MET A 34 -5.98 4.13 -13.13
N GLU A 35 -6.68 3.79 -14.20
CA GLU A 35 -7.20 4.78 -15.16
C GLU A 35 -8.22 5.73 -14.51
N GLU A 36 -9.15 5.20 -13.71
CA GLU A 36 -10.15 6.01 -13.01
C GLU A 36 -9.51 6.88 -11.92
N THR A 37 -8.50 6.36 -11.21
CA THR A 37 -7.72 7.12 -10.24
C THR A 37 -7.03 8.29 -10.95
N LYS A 38 -6.33 8.02 -12.06
CA LYS A 38 -5.66 9.04 -12.87
C LYS A 38 -6.61 10.11 -13.39
N ARG A 39 -7.83 9.73 -13.82
CA ARG A 39 -8.86 10.71 -14.22
C ARG A 39 -9.27 11.66 -13.10
N ARG A 40 -9.23 11.21 -11.84
CA ARG A 40 -9.66 12.01 -10.67
C ARG A 40 -8.58 12.94 -10.14
N ILE A 41 -7.34 12.46 -10.06
CA ILE A 41 -6.24 13.19 -9.41
C ILE A 41 -5.13 13.62 -10.37
N GLY A 42 -5.28 13.35 -11.67
CA GLY A 42 -4.28 13.70 -12.69
C GLY A 42 -2.96 12.97 -12.46
N ASP A 43 -1.85 13.65 -12.74
CA ASP A 43 -0.49 13.15 -12.55
C ASP A 43 0.10 13.54 -11.17
N ALA A 44 -0.76 13.70 -10.14
CA ALA A 44 -0.33 14.07 -8.80
C ALA A 44 0.48 12.98 -8.08
N ILE A 45 0.43 11.74 -8.58
CA ILE A 45 1.14 10.57 -8.04
C ILE A 45 1.79 9.78 -9.17
N THR A 46 2.70 8.88 -8.82
CA THR A 46 3.25 7.89 -9.75
C THR A 46 2.32 6.69 -9.88
N PHE A 47 1.93 6.37 -11.11
CA PHE A 47 1.10 5.21 -11.42
C PHE A 47 1.97 4.03 -11.83
N CYS A 48 1.98 2.97 -11.04
CA CYS A 48 2.81 1.79 -11.26
C CYS A 48 2.04 0.68 -12.00
N ASN A 49 2.77 -0.25 -12.62
CA ASN A 49 2.19 -1.38 -13.36
C ASN A 49 2.20 -2.69 -12.54
N SER A 50 2.78 -2.67 -11.35
CA SER A 50 2.76 -3.81 -10.43
C SER A 50 2.90 -3.35 -8.99
N MET A 51 2.48 -4.19 -8.04
CA MET A 51 2.69 -3.94 -6.62
C MET A 51 4.17 -3.82 -6.23
N TYR A 52 5.08 -4.50 -6.95
CA TYR A 52 6.51 -4.44 -6.67
C TYR A 52 7.13 -3.11 -7.12
N GLU A 53 6.65 -2.55 -8.22
CA GLU A 53 7.06 -1.22 -8.67
C GLU A 53 6.58 -0.14 -7.68
N ALA A 54 5.37 -0.29 -7.13
CA ALA A 54 4.81 0.66 -6.16
C ALA A 54 5.58 0.72 -4.84
N VAL A 55 6.31 -0.33 -4.46
CA VAL A 55 7.13 -0.36 -3.23
C VAL A 55 8.62 -0.14 -3.50
N ASN A 56 9.02 0.05 -4.76
CA ASN A 56 10.41 0.28 -5.10
C ASN A 56 10.90 1.62 -4.52
N GLU A 57 11.94 1.55 -3.70
CA GLU A 57 12.50 2.66 -2.95
C GLU A 57 11.53 3.34 -1.97
N ALA A 58 10.40 2.71 -1.63
CA ALA A 58 9.42 3.29 -0.72
C ALA A 58 9.86 3.21 0.75
N ASP A 59 9.48 4.21 1.55
CA ASP A 59 9.68 4.22 3.01
C ASP A 59 8.55 3.50 3.76
N ALA A 60 7.37 3.39 3.15
CA ALA A 60 6.22 2.69 3.73
C ALA A 60 5.24 2.22 2.64
N LEU A 61 4.55 1.11 2.91
CA LEU A 61 3.42 0.60 2.13
C LEU A 61 2.11 0.85 2.86
N PHE A 62 1.11 1.39 2.17
CA PHE A 62 -0.27 1.45 2.65
C PHE A 62 -1.14 0.46 1.87
N LEU A 63 -1.63 -0.59 2.54
CA LEU A 63 -2.55 -1.55 1.94
C LEU A 63 -4.00 -1.12 2.21
N VAL A 64 -4.64 -0.57 1.18
CA VAL A 64 -5.98 0.05 1.31
C VAL A 64 -7.10 -0.81 0.71
N THR A 65 -6.77 -1.70 -0.23
CA THR A 65 -7.73 -2.61 -0.88
C THR A 65 -7.17 -4.03 -0.91
N GLU A 66 -7.96 -4.99 -0.44
CA GLU A 66 -7.58 -6.40 -0.23
C GLU A 66 -7.69 -7.27 -1.50
N TRP A 67 -7.09 -6.83 -2.60
CA TRP A 67 -7.03 -7.62 -3.82
C TRP A 67 -6.34 -8.97 -3.60
N LYS A 68 -6.81 -10.00 -4.31
CA LYS A 68 -6.29 -11.38 -4.15
C LYS A 68 -4.79 -11.47 -4.42
N GLU A 69 -4.28 -10.70 -5.38
CA GLU A 69 -2.85 -10.71 -5.72
C GLU A 69 -1.97 -10.21 -4.57
N PHE A 70 -2.51 -9.39 -3.66
CA PHE A 70 -1.75 -8.88 -2.52
C PHE A 70 -1.66 -9.86 -1.36
N ARG A 71 -2.43 -10.96 -1.35
CA ARG A 71 -2.52 -11.85 -0.18
C ARG A 71 -1.29 -12.72 0.05
N ILE A 72 -0.56 -13.05 -1.02
CA ILE A 72 0.62 -13.93 -0.96
C ILE A 72 1.72 -13.31 -1.83
N PRO A 73 2.28 -12.15 -1.43
CA PRO A 73 3.37 -11.55 -2.16
C PRO A 73 4.69 -12.25 -1.83
N ASP A 74 5.70 -11.97 -2.65
CA ASP A 74 7.08 -12.28 -2.30
C ASP A 74 7.59 -11.21 -1.31
N PHE A 75 7.47 -11.52 -0.02
CA PHE A 75 7.88 -10.61 1.07
C PHE A 75 9.37 -10.32 1.08
N GLU A 76 10.21 -11.29 0.70
CA GLU A 76 11.66 -11.08 0.61
C GLU A 76 11.98 -10.04 -0.46
N LYS A 77 11.34 -10.17 -1.63
CA LYS A 77 11.46 -9.20 -2.72
C LYS A 77 10.94 -7.82 -2.31
N MET A 78 9.75 -7.73 -1.68
CA MET A 78 9.23 -6.45 -1.20
C MET A 78 10.20 -5.76 -0.24
N ARG A 79 10.73 -6.50 0.74
CA ARG A 79 11.67 -5.98 1.72
C ARG A 79 12.95 -5.47 1.08
N ALA A 80 13.46 -6.16 0.06
CA ALA A 80 14.65 -5.76 -0.66
C ALA A 80 14.46 -4.51 -1.54
N LEU A 81 13.22 -4.24 -1.98
CA LEU A 81 12.88 -3.09 -2.81
C LEU A 81 12.65 -1.82 -1.98
N MET A 82 12.18 -1.94 -0.73
CA MET A 82 11.85 -0.80 0.13
C MET A 82 13.10 -0.21 0.81
N ARG A 83 13.10 1.11 1.03
CA ARG A 83 14.13 1.80 1.85
C ARG A 83 13.94 1.47 3.33
N HIS A 84 12.69 1.50 3.77
CA HIS A 84 12.28 1.13 5.11
C HIS A 84 11.10 0.15 5.01
N PRO A 85 11.21 -1.08 5.55
CA PRO A 85 10.18 -2.10 5.40
C PRO A 85 9.02 -1.86 6.39
N VAL A 86 8.24 -0.81 6.17
CA VAL A 86 7.08 -0.45 7.00
C VAL A 86 5.77 -0.72 6.25
N ILE A 87 4.82 -1.41 6.88
CA ILE A 87 3.51 -1.72 6.31
C ILE A 87 2.38 -1.21 7.21
N PHE A 88 1.52 -0.37 6.66
CA PHE A 88 0.22 0.01 7.21
C PHE A 88 -0.88 -0.79 6.49
N ASP A 89 -1.41 -1.81 7.15
CA ASP A 89 -2.46 -2.67 6.59
C ASP A 89 -3.86 -2.24 7.06
N GLY A 90 -4.55 -1.51 6.19
CA GLY A 90 -5.92 -1.04 6.43
C GLY A 90 -6.99 -2.15 6.32
N ARG A 91 -6.59 -3.38 6.01
CA ARG A 91 -7.48 -4.53 5.76
C ARG A 91 -7.14 -5.76 6.60
N ASN A 92 -6.03 -5.73 7.35
CA ASN A 92 -5.53 -6.82 8.16
C ASN A 92 -5.46 -8.14 7.37
N ILE A 93 -4.95 -8.10 6.13
CA ILE A 93 -4.80 -9.31 5.32
C ILE A 93 -3.53 -10.09 5.64
N TYR A 94 -2.53 -9.44 6.26
CA TYR A 94 -1.30 -10.09 6.68
C TYR A 94 -1.34 -10.48 8.16
N GLU A 95 -0.72 -11.62 8.46
CA GLU A 95 -0.54 -12.09 9.83
C GLU A 95 0.64 -11.33 10.47
N PRO A 96 0.47 -10.67 11.63
CA PRO A 96 1.53 -9.85 12.22
C PRO A 96 2.82 -10.63 12.52
N GLN A 97 2.69 -11.90 12.94
CA GLN A 97 3.83 -12.78 13.19
C GLN A 97 4.63 -13.10 11.92
N GLU A 98 3.96 -13.18 10.77
CA GLU A 98 4.62 -13.36 9.49
C GLU A 98 5.37 -12.10 9.07
N MET A 99 4.77 -10.92 9.26
CA MET A 99 5.41 -9.65 8.93
C MET A 99 6.66 -9.42 9.77
N MET A 100 6.60 -9.74 11.06
CA MET A 100 7.76 -9.71 11.93
C MET A 100 8.89 -10.63 11.47
N LYS A 101 8.57 -11.88 11.14
CA LYS A 101 9.55 -12.86 10.64
C LYS A 101 10.21 -12.41 9.34
N ASN A 102 9.46 -11.70 8.50
CA ASN A 102 9.96 -11.13 7.25
C ASN A 102 10.61 -9.75 7.44
N GLY A 103 10.80 -9.27 8.68
CA GLY A 103 11.55 -8.04 8.96
C GLY A 103 10.80 -6.76 8.63
N PHE A 104 9.47 -6.77 8.67
CA PHE A 104 8.65 -5.57 8.52
C PHE A 104 8.22 -5.00 9.87
N ASP A 105 8.17 -3.67 9.96
CA ASP A 105 7.33 -2.97 10.93
C ASP A 105 5.89 -3.01 10.42
N TYR A 106 4.96 -3.44 11.25
CA TYR A 106 3.60 -3.74 10.84
C TYR A 106 2.56 -3.05 11.73
N PHE A 107 1.66 -2.31 11.07
CA PHE A 107 0.58 -1.56 11.67
C PHE A 107 -0.74 -2.00 11.05
N GLY A 108 -1.51 -2.82 11.77
CA GLY A 108 -2.88 -3.17 11.38
C GLY A 108 -3.93 -2.36 12.14
N ILE A 109 -5.17 -2.40 11.66
CA ILE A 109 -6.30 -1.72 12.30
C ILE A 109 -6.80 -2.52 13.49
N GLY A 110 -6.84 -1.89 14.67
CA GLY A 110 -7.42 -2.48 15.88
C GLY A 110 -6.56 -3.57 16.54
N ILE A 111 -5.30 -3.69 16.15
CA ILE A 111 -4.33 -4.64 16.71
C ILE A 111 -3.11 -3.90 17.25
N GLN A 112 -2.33 -4.57 18.11
CA GLN A 112 -1.09 -4.00 18.60
C GLN A 112 -0.06 -3.91 17.45
N PRO A 113 0.59 -2.75 17.23
CA PRO A 113 1.66 -2.65 16.26
C PRO A 113 2.83 -3.56 16.61
N HIS A 114 3.46 -4.10 15.57
CA HIS A 114 4.69 -4.86 15.68
C HIS A 114 5.83 -4.05 15.06
N ILE A 115 6.82 -3.72 15.86
CA ILE A 115 7.95 -2.88 15.45
C ILE A 115 9.22 -3.68 15.72
N GLN A 116 10.11 -3.76 14.73
CA GLN A 116 11.42 -4.37 14.85
C GLN A 116 12.24 -3.58 15.87
N SER A 117 12.80 -4.28 16.85
CA SER A 117 13.64 -3.72 17.91
C SER A 117 15.07 -3.47 17.46
#